data_AF-A0A7L0VWN4-F1
#
_entry.id   AF-A0A7L0VWN4-F1
#
_cell.length_a   1.000
_cell.length_b   1.000
_cell.length_c   1.000
_cell.angle_alpha   90.00
_cell.angle_beta   90.00
_cell.angle_gamma   90.00
#
_symmetry.space_group_name_H-M   'P 1'
#
loop_
_entity.id
_entity.type
_entity.pdbx_description
1 polymer ?
#
loop_
_entity_poly.entity_id
_entity_poly.type
_entity_poly.pdbx_seq_one_letter_code
_entity_poly.pdbx_strand_id
1 'polypeptide(L)'
;WEEYGPDPCSGIPYSLIAFAGVCLGISLCGLAGNGVVMWFLGFHTKQSPFTVYILNLAVADFSLLLLFLLFILAFLSLVAFCASLFP
;
A
#
# COMPACT_ATOMS: atom_id res chain seq x y z
N TRP A 1 33.94 16.35 -22.80
CA TRP A 1 33.65 15.70 -21.52
C TRP A 1 32.17 15.87 -21.28
N GLU A 2 31.38 14.93 -21.80
CA GLU A 2 30.01 14.76 -21.34
C GLU A 2 30.10 14.22 -19.92
N GLU A 3 29.77 15.07 -18.95
CA GLU A 3 29.31 14.61 -17.65
C GLU A 3 28.00 13.84 -17.88
N TYR A 4 28.12 12.56 -18.26
CA TYR A 4 27.08 11.57 -18.01
C TYR A 4 27.08 11.30 -16.50
N GLY A 5 26.60 12.29 -15.73
CA GLY A 5 26.22 12.07 -14.36
C GLY A 5 25.07 11.07 -14.38
N PRO A 6 25.13 9.96 -13.63
CA PRO A 6 24.12 8.92 -13.72
C PRO A 6 22.75 9.52 -13.43
N ASP A 7 21.84 9.39 -14.39
CA ASP A 7 20.45 9.78 -14.28
C ASP A 7 19.90 9.23 -12.94
N PRO A 8 19.45 10.09 -12.00
CA PRO A 8 19.05 9.64 -10.67
C PRO A 8 17.86 8.68 -10.72
N CYS A 9 17.12 8.68 -11.84
CA CYS A 9 15.97 7.82 -12.08
C CYS A 9 16.32 6.48 -12.79
N SER A 10 17.48 6.31 -13.44
CA SER A 10 17.83 5.05 -14.12
C SER A 10 18.41 3.98 -13.19
N GLY A 11 18.79 4.39 -11.98
CA GLY A 11 19.23 3.50 -10.90
C GLY A 11 18.09 2.80 -10.14
N ILE A 12 16.82 2.97 -10.51
CA ILE A 12 15.72 2.25 -9.85
C ILE A 12 15.85 0.76 -10.16
N PRO A 13 16.15 -0.11 -9.18
CA PRO A 13 16.29 -1.51 -9.45
C PRO A 13 14.91 -2.08 -9.78
N TYR A 14 14.83 -2.89 -10.83
CA TYR A 14 13.64 -3.68 -11.18
C TYR A 14 13.09 -4.47 -9.98
N SER A 15 13.96 -4.84 -9.03
CA SER A 15 13.62 -5.44 -7.75
C SER A 15 12.63 -4.59 -6.92
N LEU A 16 12.73 -3.27 -7.00
CA LEU A 16 11.90 -2.33 -6.23
C LEU A 16 10.50 -2.21 -6.85
N ILE A 17 10.41 -2.20 -8.18
CA ILE A 17 9.13 -2.27 -8.91
C ILE A 17 8.45 -3.62 -8.66
N ALA A 18 9.20 -4.72 -8.73
CA ALA A 18 8.68 -6.06 -8.43
C ALA A 18 8.19 -6.16 -6.98
N PHE A 19 8.98 -5.66 -6.01
CA PHE A 19 8.61 -5.60 -4.61
C PHE A 19 7.34 -4.77 -4.40
N ALA A 20 7.25 -3.60 -5.03
CA ALA A 20 6.07 -2.74 -4.98
C ALA A 20 4.82 -3.45 -5.50
N GLY A 21 4.91 -4.15 -6.63
CA GLY A 21 3.81 -4.93 -7.20
C GLY A 21 3.33 -6.05 -6.28
N VAL A 22 4.26 -6.82 -5.69
CA VAL A 22 3.94 -7.89 -4.73
C VAL A 22 3.25 -7.31 -3.49
N CYS A 23 3.76 -6.21 -2.96
CA CYS A 23 3.16 -5.53 -1.82
C CYS A 23 1.75 -4.99 -2.11
N LEU A 24 1.50 -4.44 -3.29
CA LEU A 24 0.17 -4.01 -3.71
C LEU A 24 -0.81 -5.19 -3.75
N GLY A 25 -0.38 -6.34 -4.29
CA GLY A 25 -1.19 -7.56 -4.32
C GLY A 25 -1.55 -8.06 -2.93
N ILE A 26 -0.56 -8.14 -2.02
CA ILE A 26 -0.77 -8.55 -0.64
C ILE A 26 -1.68 -7.56 0.09
N SER A 27 -1.48 -6.26 -0.12
CA SER A 27 -2.31 -5.21 0.48
C SER A 27 -3.76 -5.30 0.04
N LEU A 28 -4.04 -5.46 -1.26
CA LEU A 28 -5.41 -5.63 -1.77
C LEU A 28 -6.07 -6.90 -1.25
N CYS A 29 -5.33 -8.00 -1.17
CA CYS A 29 -5.83 -9.26 -0.63
C CYS A 29 -6.16 -9.13 0.87
N GLY A 30 -5.30 -8.47 1.65
CA GLY A 30 -5.53 -8.20 3.07
C GLY A 30 -6.67 -7.20 3.29
N LEU A 31 -6.81 -6.20 2.43
CA LEU A 31 -7.90 -5.22 2.44
C LEU A 31 -9.25 -5.92 2.24
N ALA A 32 -9.35 -6.78 1.23
CA ALA A 32 -10.55 -7.57 0.98
C ALA A 32 -10.86 -8.52 2.15
N GLY A 33 -9.85 -9.21 2.67
CA GLY A 33 -10.00 -10.14 3.80
C GLY A 33 -10.50 -9.46 5.08
N ASN A 34 -9.85 -8.37 5.48
CA ASN A 34 -10.26 -7.61 6.66
C ASN A 34 -11.63 -6.95 6.45
N GLY A 35 -11.97 -6.56 5.20
CA GLY A 35 -13.21 -5.88 4.84
C GLY A 35 -14.43 -6.74 4.98
N VAL A 36 -14.31 -7.98 4.54
CA VAL A 36 -15.37 -8.98 4.68
C VAL A 36 -15.63 -9.27 6.15
N VAL A 37 -14.59 -9.34 7.00
CA VAL A 37 -14.75 -9.53 8.45
C VAL A 37 -15.46 -8.33 9.08
N MET A 38 -15.08 -7.10 8.72
CA MET A 38 -15.75 -5.88 9.19
C MET A 38 -17.23 -5.86 8.76
N TRP A 39 -17.51 -6.16 7.49
CA TRP A 39 -18.87 -6.18 6.95
C TRP A 39 -19.72 -7.26 7.64
N PHE A 40 -19.17 -8.45 7.84
CA PHE A 40 -19.84 -9.58 8.46
C PHE A 40 -20.13 -9.34 9.95
N LEU A 41 -19.17 -8.79 10.70
CA LEU A 41 -19.39 -8.42 12.12
C LEU A 41 -20.31 -7.20 12.27
N GLY A 42 -20.28 -6.26 11.33
CA GLY A 42 -21.15 -5.09 11.32
C GLY A 42 -22.63 -5.43 11.07
N PHE A 43 -22.91 -6.42 10.21
CA PHE A 43 -24.28 -6.82 9.87
C PHE A 43 -24.91 -7.84 10.83
N HIS A 44 -24.12 -8.61 11.59
CA HIS A 44 -24.61 -9.81 12.29
C HIS A 44 -24.39 -9.87 13.82
N THR A 45 -24.32 -8.76 14.57
CA THR A 45 -24.35 -8.93 16.05
C THR A 45 -24.79 -7.73 16.87
N LYS A 46 -25.62 -8.03 17.87
CA LYS A 46 -25.97 -7.14 18.99
C LYS A 46 -24.68 -6.81 19.75
N GLN A 47 -24.19 -5.58 19.56
CA GLN A 47 -22.91 -5.04 20.05
C GLN A 47 -22.56 -5.51 21.47
N SER A 48 -21.71 -6.54 21.55
CA SER A 48 -20.94 -6.87 22.74
C SER A 48 -19.54 -6.25 22.59
N PRO A 49 -18.88 -5.84 23.69
CA PRO A 49 -17.56 -5.20 23.66
C PRO A 49 -16.49 -6.03 22.93
N PHE A 50 -16.71 -7.33 22.79
CA PHE A 50 -15.85 -8.26 22.05
C PHE A 50 -15.78 -7.95 20.55
N THR A 51 -16.90 -7.60 19.92
CA THR A 51 -16.97 -7.26 18.49
C THR A 51 -16.25 -5.94 18.19
N VAL A 52 -16.33 -4.96 19.10
CA VAL A 52 -15.65 -3.67 18.95
C VAL A 52 -14.13 -3.84 18.96
N TYR A 53 -13.60 -4.76 19.77
CA TYR A 53 -12.17 -5.06 19.80
C TYR A 53 -11.67 -5.67 18.48
N ILE A 54 -12.41 -6.65 17.96
CA ILE A 54 -12.10 -7.28 16.67
C ILE A 54 -12.23 -6.29 15.51
N LEU A 55 -13.25 -5.42 15.55
CA LEU A 55 -13.44 -4.36 14.56
C LEU A 55 -12.30 -3.33 14.60
N ASN A 56 -11.86 -2.93 15.80
CA ASN A 56 -10.75 -2.00 15.97
C ASN A 56 -9.43 -2.59 15.48
N LEU A 57 -9.20 -3.88 15.73
CA LEU A 57 -8.06 -4.60 15.18
C LEU A 57 -8.12 -4.62 13.65
N ALA A 58 -9.26 -5.02 13.07
CA ALA A 58 -9.45 -5.02 11.63
C ALA A 58 -9.27 -3.62 11.00
N VAL A 59 -9.75 -2.55 11.65
CA VAL A 59 -9.54 -1.15 11.23
C VAL A 59 -8.06 -0.76 11.26
N ALA A 60 -7.33 -1.17 12.30
CA ALA A 60 -5.89 -0.93 12.38
C ALA A 60 -5.16 -1.64 11.23
N ASP A 61 -5.45 -2.91 10.99
CA ASP A 61 -4.89 -3.67 9.87
C ASP A 61 -5.21 -3.04 8.51
N PHE A 62 -6.46 -2.62 8.31
CA PHE A 62 -6.88 -1.87 7.12
C PHE A 62 -6.09 -0.58 6.92
N SER A 63 -5.96 0.20 7.99
CA SER A 63 -5.30 1.50 7.95
C SER A 63 -3.82 1.34 7.66
N LEU A 64 -3.17 0.32 8.23
CA LEU A 64 -1.78 -0.02 7.95
C LEU A 64 -1.59 -0.46 6.49
N LEU A 65 -2.44 -1.35 5.97
CA LEU A 65 -2.38 -1.79 4.58
C LEU A 65 -2.63 -0.64 3.59
N LEU A 66 -3.56 0.25 3.91
CA LEU A 66 -3.87 1.43 3.12
C LEU A 66 -2.75 2.47 3.15
N LEU A 67 -2.12 2.68 4.31
CA LEU A 67 -0.96 3.55 4.45
C LEU A 67 0.25 3.00 3.69
N PHE A 68 0.44 1.68 3.71
CA PHE A 68 1.47 1.00 2.90
C PHE A 68 1.22 1.19 1.39
N LEU A 69 -0.04 1.07 0.95
CA LEU A 69 -0.43 1.31 -0.44
C LEU A 69 -0.16 2.77 -0.85
N LEU A 70 -0.54 3.74 -0.01
CA LEU A 70 -0.27 5.15 -0.24
C LEU A 70 1.24 5.44 -0.32
N PHE A 71 2.05 4.81 0.52
CA PHE A 71 3.50 4.97 0.48
C PHE A 71 4.09 4.46 -0.84
N ILE A 72 3.66 3.28 -1.31
CA ILE A 72 4.06 2.73 -2.61
C ILE A 72 3.64 3.65 -3.76
N LEU A 73 2.40 4.16 -3.72
CA LEU A 73 1.88 5.05 -4.75
C LEU A 73 2.63 6.40 -4.77
N ALA A 74 2.95 6.95 -3.59
CA ALA A 74 3.74 8.17 -3.47
C ALA A 74 5.16 7.97 -4.00
N PHE A 75 5.79 6.81 -3.71
CA PHE A 75 7.09 6.46 -4.25
C PHE A 75 7.06 6.36 -5.79
N LEU A 76 6.08 5.65 -6.35
CA LEU A 76 5.91 5.53 -7.80
C LEU A 76 5.66 6.89 -8.46
N SER A 77 4.84 7.73 -7.84
CA SER A 77 4.60 9.11 -8.27
C SER A 77 5.88 9.93 -8.30
N LEU A 78 6.70 9.87 -7.24
CA LEU A 78 7.99 10.54 -7.19
C LEU A 78 8.93 10.07 -8.31
N VAL A 79 8.96 8.76 -8.59
CA VAL A 79 9.75 8.19 -9.71
C VAL A 79 9.22 8.68 -11.05
N ALA A 80 7.90 8.72 -11.25
CA ALA A 80 7.29 9.24 -12.47
C ALA A 80 7.60 10.73 -12.67
N PHE A 81 7.51 11.53 -11.60
CA PHE A 81 7.92 12.93 -11.62
C PHE A 81 9.40 13.09 -11.95
N CYS A 82 10.29 12.29 -11.34
CA CYS A 82 11.72 12.25 -11.65
C CYS A 82 11.96 12.01 -13.15
N ALA A 83 11.34 10.97 -13.70
CA ALA A 83 11.44 10.62 -15.12
C ALA A 83 10.87 11.69 -16.05
N SER A 84 9.83 12.42 -15.63
CA SER A 84 9.27 13.52 -16.42
C SER A 84 10.07 14.83 -16.34
N LEU A 85 10.84 15.03 -15.27
CA LEU A 85 11.64 16.23 -15.03
C LEU A 85 13.03 16.15 -15.70
N PHE A 86 13.57 14.94 -15.84
CA PHE A 86 14.80 14.65 -16.55
C PHE A 86 14.50 13.69 -17.71
N PRO A 87 14.01 14.21 -18.86
CA PRO A 87 13.61 13.41 -20.02
C PRO A 87 14.78 12.78 -20.77
#